data_AF-A0A959M8R9-F1
#
_entry.id   AF-A0A959M8R9-F1
#
_cell.length_a   1.000
_cell.length_b   1.000
_cell.length_c   1.000
_cell.angle_alpha   90.00
_cell.angle_beta   90.00
_cell.angle_gamma   90.00
#
_symmetry.space_group_name_H-M   'P 1'
#
loop_
_entity.id
_entity.type
_entity.pdbx_description
1 polymer ?
#
loop_
_entity_poly.entity_id
_entity_poly.type
_entity_poly.pdbx_seq_one_letter_code
_entity_poly.pdbx_strand_id
1 'polypeptide(L)'
;MAVKTIKLRSIFILYWFLLAYILAALIWWFIALKRQNSQMAKYKTEQLQKSGSTDSLAYNKITDIEKRKSAQYLGEGITFFLLIIAGAVFVYRAVRRELKISR
;
A
#
# COMPACT_ATOMS: atom_id res chain seq x y z
N MET A 1 -30.29 8.59 -26.82
CA MET A 1 -28.83 8.72 -26.59
C MET A 1 -28.45 9.31 -25.23
N ALA A 2 -29.19 10.27 -24.65
CA ALA A 2 -28.82 10.96 -23.40
C ALA A 2 -28.75 10.08 -22.13
N VAL A 3 -29.60 9.04 -22.00
CA VAL A 3 -29.60 8.17 -20.80
C VAL A 3 -28.33 7.29 -20.72
N LYS A 4 -27.74 6.92 -21.87
CA LYS A 4 -26.56 6.04 -21.95
C LYS A 4 -25.27 6.77 -21.52
N THR A 5 -25.16 8.06 -21.83
CA THR A 5 -24.00 8.89 -21.46
C THR A 5 -23.98 9.26 -19.98
N ILE A 6 -25.15 9.44 -19.35
CA ILE A 6 -25.28 9.69 -17.91
C ILE A 6 -24.77 8.48 -17.10
N LYS A 7 -25.14 7.25 -17.50
CA LYS A 7 -24.65 6.02 -16.84
C LYS A 7 -23.12 5.86 -16.90
N LEU A 8 -22.51 6.20 -18.04
CA LEU A 8 -21.04 6.13 -18.20
C LEU A 8 -20.31 7.15 -17.32
N ARG A 9 -20.87 8.36 -17.16
CA ARG A 9 -20.29 9.39 -16.30
C ARG A 9 -20.28 8.97 -14.82
N SER A 10 -21.35 8.36 -14.33
CA SER A 10 -21.42 7.86 -12.95
C SER A 10 -20.41 6.73 -12.70
N ILE A 11 -20.26 5.79 -13.64
CA ILE A 11 -19.27 4.72 -13.56
C ILE A 11 -17.85 5.29 -13.49
N PHE A 12 -17.56 6.33 -14.28
CA PHE A 12 -16.26 7.00 -14.28
C PHE A 12 -15.94 7.70 -12.95
N ILE A 13 -16.93 8.38 -12.36
CA ILE A 13 -16.78 9.02 -11.04
C ILE A 13 -16.55 7.96 -9.96
N LEU A 14 -17.34 6.88 -9.96
CA LEU A 14 -17.20 5.78 -9.00
C LEU A 14 -15.82 5.11 -9.13
N TYR A 15 -15.35 4.90 -10.36
CA TYR A 15 -14.01 4.37 -10.62
C TYR A 15 -12.91 5.23 -10.00
N TRP A 16 -12.93 6.54 -10.21
CA TRP A 16 -11.92 7.44 -9.66
C TRP A 16 -11.98 7.52 -8.13
N PHE A 17 -13.19 7.50 -7.57
CA PHE A 17 -13.39 7.45 -6.12
C PHE A 17 -12.83 6.16 -5.51
N LEU A 18 -13.12 5.02 -6.13
CA LEU A 18 -12.61 3.71 -5.70
C LEU A 18 -11.08 3.63 -5.83
N LEU A 19 -10.51 4.14 -6.93
CA LEU A 19 -9.07 4.18 -7.14
C LEU A 19 -8.38 5.01 -6.04
N ALA A 20 -8.92 6.21 -5.75
CA ALA A 20 -8.41 7.06 -4.68
C ALA A 20 -8.51 6.38 -3.31
N TYR A 21 -9.62 5.71 -3.02
CA TYR A 21 -9.82 4.95 -1.79
C TYR A 21 -8.77 3.83 -1.63
N ILE A 22 -8.54 3.04 -2.68
CA ILE A 22 -7.55 1.95 -2.65
C ILE A 22 -6.13 2.50 -2.42
N LEU A 23 -5.78 3.61 -3.06
CA LEU A 23 -4.49 4.27 -2.85
C LEU A 23 -4.34 4.79 -1.42
N ALA A 24 -5.38 5.42 -0.86
CA ALA A 24 -5.38 5.87 0.53
C ALA A 24 -5.25 4.70 1.52
N ALA A 25 -5.96 3.60 1.27
CA ALA A 25 -5.85 2.38 2.06
C ALA A 25 -4.43 1.79 2.00
N LEU A 26 -3.79 1.77 0.83
CA LEU A 26 -2.41 1.31 0.65
C LEU A 26 -1.42 2.17 1.47
N ILE A 27 -1.57 3.50 1.43
CA ILE A 27 -0.73 4.42 2.20
C ILE A 27 -0.95 4.22 3.70
N TRP A 28 -2.20 4.16 4.14
CA TRP A 28 -2.54 3.94 5.55
C TRP A 28 -1.95 2.62 6.06
N TRP A 29 -2.12 1.55 5.28
CA TRP A 29 -1.56 0.23 5.58
C TRP A 29 -0.04 0.28 5.72
N PHE A 30 0.66 0.96 4.81
CA PHE A 30 2.12 1.13 4.88
C PHE A 30 2.57 1.86 6.16
N ILE A 31 1.87 2.94 6.54
CA ILE A 31 2.15 3.71 7.76
C ILE A 31 1.93 2.84 9.01
N ALA A 32 0.80 2.12 9.06
CA ALA A 32 0.47 1.24 10.18
C ALA A 32 1.52 0.14 10.37
N LEU A 33 2.01 -0.44 9.26
CA LEU A 33 3.00 -1.49 9.27
C LEU A 33 4.37 -0.99 9.75
N LYS A 34 4.81 0.18 9.27
CA LYS A 34 6.05 0.83 9.75
C LYS A 34 5.98 1.10 11.25
N ARG A 35 4.84 1.61 11.73
CA ARG A 35 4.63 1.90 13.15
C ARG A 35 4.61 0.61 13.99
N GLN A 36 3.98 -0.45 13.51
CA GLN A 36 3.96 -1.75 14.19
C GLN A 36 5.36 -2.38 14.26
N ASN A 37 6.11 -2.35 13.15
CA ASN A 37 7.47 -2.88 13.09
C ASN A 37 8.40 -2.19 14.11
N SER A 38 8.30 -0.86 14.23
CA SER A 38 9.09 -0.10 15.20
C SER A 38 8.68 -0.38 16.65
N GLN A 39 7.38 -0.51 16.94
CA GLN A 39 6.93 -0.92 18.28
C GLN A 39 7.44 -2.31 18.65
N MET A 40 7.47 -3.24 17.70
CA MET A 40 7.95 -4.60 17.93
C MET A 40 9.46 -4.65 18.18
N ALA A 41 10.23 -3.80 17.49
CA ALA A 41 11.66 -3.63 17.76
C ALA A 41 11.89 -3.10 19.19
N LYS A 42 11.16 -2.06 19.60
CA LYS A 42 11.22 -1.51 20.97
C LYS A 42 10.88 -2.55 22.04
N TYR A 43 9.80 -3.31 21.85
CA TYR A 43 9.41 -4.37 22.77
C TYR A 43 10.50 -5.44 22.94
N LYS A 44 11.16 -5.83 21.84
CA LYS A 44 12.26 -6.81 21.89
C LYS A 44 13.50 -6.27 22.58
N THR A 45 13.84 -4.99 22.37
CA THR A 45 14.97 -4.35 23.05
C THR A 45 14.71 -4.19 24.55
N GLU A 46 13.48 -3.85 24.95
CA GLU A 46 13.09 -3.73 26.37
C GLU A 46 13.10 -5.09 27.08
N GLN A 47 12.68 -6.17 26.41
CA GLN A 47 12.80 -7.53 26.95
C GLN A 47 14.27 -7.93 27.18
N LEU A 48 15.16 -7.66 26.23
CA LEU A 48 16.59 -7.97 26.37
C LEU A 48 17.24 -7.21 27.54
N GLN A 49 16.88 -5.94 27.75
CA GLN A 49 17.37 -5.17 28.89
C GLN A 49 16.86 -5.74 30.23
N LYS A 50 15.59 -6.16 30.30
CA LYS A 50 15.03 -6.78 31.51
C LYS A 50 15.65 -8.14 31.83
N SER A 51 16.17 -8.86 30.83
CA SER A 51 16.85 -10.15 31.02
C SER A 51 18.32 -10.04 31.47
N GLY A 52 18.86 -8.81 31.66
CA GLY A 52 20.20 -8.59 32.20
C GLY A 52 21.36 -8.83 31.21
N SER A 53 21.06 -9.10 29.93
CA SER A 53 22.06 -9.30 28.88
C SER A 53 22.39 -7.97 28.19
N THR A 54 23.51 -7.34 28.55
CA THR A 54 24.10 -6.19 27.83
C THR A 54 24.83 -6.65 26.57
N ASP A 55 24.19 -7.52 25.79
CA ASP A 55 24.81 -8.13 24.62
C ASP A 55 24.58 -7.22 23.40
N SER A 56 25.56 -6.37 23.12
CA SER A 56 25.53 -5.37 22.04
C SER A 56 25.27 -5.99 20.66
N LEU A 57 25.67 -7.26 20.47
CA LEU A 57 25.39 -8.04 19.27
C LEU A 57 23.90 -8.36 19.09
N ALA A 58 23.18 -8.65 20.18
CA ALA A 58 21.74 -8.91 20.14
C ALA A 58 20.95 -7.64 19.79
N TYR A 59 21.40 -6.48 20.27
CA TYR A 59 20.81 -5.19 19.97
C TYR A 59 20.95 -4.83 18.47
N ASN A 60 22.16 -4.96 17.92
CA ASN A 60 22.43 -4.71 16.50
C ASN A 60 21.62 -5.64 15.60
N LYS A 61 21.48 -6.91 15.99
CA LYS A 61 20.67 -7.89 15.25
C LYS A 61 19.19 -7.52 15.21
N ILE A 62 18.64 -6.94 16.28
CA ILE A 62 17.24 -6.47 16.29
C ILE A 62 17.07 -5.26 15.36
N THR A 63 17.99 -4.30 15.39
CA THR A 63 17.91 -3.12 14.52
C THR A 63 18.05 -3.47 13.05
N ASP A 64 18.88 -4.45 12.70
CA ASP A 64 19.01 -4.93 11.32
C ASP A 64 17.76 -5.68 10.85
N ILE A 65 17.14 -6.47 11.72
CA ILE A 65 15.87 -7.14 11.42
C ILE A 65 14.75 -6.12 11.21
N GLU A 66 14.68 -5.06 12.03
CA GLU A 66 13.70 -3.98 11.86
C GLU A 66 13.84 -3.30 10.49
N LYS A 67 15.07 -2.89 10.13
CA LYS A 67 15.35 -2.25 8.84
C LYS A 67 15.03 -3.16 7.67
N ARG A 68 15.42 -4.44 7.72
CA ARG A 68 15.17 -5.39 6.65
C ARG A 68 13.68 -5.66 6.46
N LYS A 69 12.92 -5.80 7.55
CA LYS A 69 11.46 -5.92 7.48
C LYS A 69 10.81 -4.68 6.87
N SER A 70 11.24 -3.49 7.27
CA SER A 70 10.74 -2.25 6.65
C SER A 70 11.03 -2.19 5.15
N ALA A 71 12.19 -2.65 4.69
CA ALA A 71 12.53 -2.70 3.28
C ALA A 71 11.68 -3.74 2.52
N GLN A 72 11.42 -4.91 3.12
CA GLN A 72 10.56 -5.93 2.55
C GLN A 72 9.12 -5.42 2.38
N TYR A 73 8.56 -4.79 3.41
CA TYR A 73 7.23 -4.20 3.37
C TYR A 73 7.09 -3.08 2.33
N LEU A 74 8.16 -2.32 2.11
CA LEU A 74 8.21 -1.34 1.02
C LEU A 74 8.17 -2.03 -0.35
N GLY A 75 8.92 -3.13 -0.52
CA GLY A 75 8.89 -3.94 -1.75
C GLY A 75 7.51 -4.55 -2.04
N GLU A 76 6.84 -5.08 -1.01
CA GLU A 76 5.46 -5.58 -1.11
C GLU A 76 4.49 -4.46 -1.51
N GLY A 77 4.58 -3.30 -0.85
CA GLY A 77 3.78 -2.12 -1.17
C GLY A 77 3.98 -1.63 -2.61
N ILE A 78 5.22 -1.59 -3.10
CA ILE A 78 5.54 -1.23 -4.50
C ILE A 78 4.91 -2.22 -5.47
N THR A 79 4.95 -3.53 -5.17
CA THR A 79 4.36 -4.56 -6.02
C THR A 79 2.85 -4.38 -6.13
N PHE A 80 2.15 -4.18 -5.01
CA PHE A 80 0.71 -3.90 -5.03
C PHE A 80 0.38 -2.59 -5.73
N PHE A 81 1.18 -1.55 -5.52
CA PHE A 81 1.02 -0.27 -6.20
C PHE A 81 1.10 -0.43 -7.72
N LEU A 82 2.11 -1.14 -8.24
CA LEU A 82 2.27 -1.40 -9.67
C LEU A 82 1.08 -2.17 -10.25
N LEU A 83 0.56 -3.16 -9.53
CA LEU A 83 -0.64 -3.91 -9.94
C LEU A 83 -1.88 -3.00 -10.02
N ILE A 84 -2.07 -2.12 -9.03
CA ILE A 84 -3.17 -1.14 -9.02
C ILE A 84 -3.06 -0.20 -10.22
N ILE A 85 -1.87 0.32 -10.50
CA ILE A 85 -1.63 1.21 -11.65
C ILE A 85 -1.87 0.48 -12.98
N ALA A 86 -1.39 -0.76 -13.12
CA ALA A 86 -1.65 -1.56 -14.32
C ALA A 86 -3.16 -1.77 -14.56
N GLY A 87 -3.90 -2.12 -13.51
CA GLY A 87 -5.36 -2.24 -13.55
C GLY A 87 -6.04 -0.92 -13.91
N ALA A 88 -5.60 0.19 -13.32
CA ALA A 88 -6.12 1.53 -13.59
C ALA A 88 -5.92 1.93 -15.07
N VAL A 89 -4.74 1.67 -15.62
CA VAL A 89 -4.43 1.93 -17.04
C VAL A 89 -5.31 1.06 -17.95
N PHE A 90 -5.49 -0.21 -17.62
CA PHE A 90 -6.35 -1.11 -18.39
C PHE A 90 -7.80 -0.62 -18.43
N VAL A 91 -8.37 -0.28 -17.28
CA VAL A 91 -9.75 0.23 -17.17
C VAL A 91 -9.90 1.56 -17.91
N TYR A 92 -8.95 2.49 -17.75
CA TYR A 92 -8.97 3.77 -18.46
C TYR A 92 -8.98 3.57 -19.99
N ARG A 93 -8.14 2.66 -20.50
CA ARG A 93 -8.09 2.33 -21.93
C ARG A 93 -9.39 1.72 -22.43
N ALA A 94 -10.00 0.81 -21.66
CA ALA A 94 -11.28 0.19 -21.99
C ALA A 94 -12.41 1.23 -22.08
N VAL A 95 -12.53 2.11 -21.07
CA VAL A 95 -13.54 3.18 -21.05
C VAL A 95 -13.35 4.15 -22.21
N ARG A 96 -12.10 4.53 -22.51
CA ARG A 96 -11.79 5.41 -23.65
C ARG A 96 -12.15 4.78 -24.99
N ARG A 97 -11.99 3.47 -25.14
CA ARG A 97 -12.38 2.73 -26.36
C ARG A 97 -13.89 2.73 -26.55
N GLU A 98 -14.65 2.42 -25.49
CA GLU A 98 -16.12 2.44 -25.53
C GLU A 98 -16.69 3.82 -25.86
N LEU A 99 -16.09 4.88 -25.32
CA LEU A 99 -16.48 6.27 -25.63
C LEU A 99 -16.19 6.68 -27.07
N LYS A 100 -15.18 6.08 -27.73
CA LYS A 100 -14.87 6.33 -29.15
C LYS A 100 -15.80 5.57 -30.09
N ILE A 101 -16.21 4.34 -29.71
CA ILE A 101 -17.08 3.48 -30.52
C ILE A 101 -18.56 3.88 -30.39
N SER A 102 -18.98 4.39 -29.23
CA SER A 102 -20.38 4.77 -28.99
C SER A 102 -20.72 6.20 -29.48
N ARG A 103 -19.84 6.82 -30.27
CA ARG A 103 -19.99 8.14 -30.89
C ARG A 103 -20.18 7.97 -32.39
#